data_AF-A0A7W0VIZ8-F1
#
_entry.id   AF-A0A7W0VIZ8-F1
#
_cell.length_a   1.000
_cell.length_b   1.000
_cell.length_c   1.000
_cell.angle_alpha   90.00
_cell.angle_beta   90.00
_cell.angle_gamma   90.00
#
_symmetry.space_group_name_H-M   'P 1'
#
loop_
_entity.id
_entity.type
_entity.pdbx_description
1 polymer ?
#
loop_
_entity_poly.entity_id
_entity_poly.type
_entity_poly.pdbx_seq_one_letter_code
_entity_poly.pdbx_strand_id
1 'polypeptide(L)'
;MNVREARARYFADNGFSEASYSDGWVKAKVGPIPICFPNSSSRKRAIPIHDLHHVATGYATTWTGEAEIGAWEIGGGCANYWAAWGLNFGAMALGLVIAPRRTLRAFRQGRATINLYQSGWDDSLLDLSVDELRARLAIAEPAAR
;
A
#
# COMPACT_ATOMS: atom_id res chain seq x y z
N MET A 1 15.45 12.91 -0.34
CA MET A 1 15.01 11.95 -1.35
C MET A 1 13.55 12.24 -1.64
N ASN A 2 13.22 12.45 -2.92
CA ASN A 2 11.84 12.69 -3.33
C ASN A 2 11.05 11.37 -3.46
N VAL A 3 9.74 11.47 -3.58
CA VAL A 3 8.84 10.30 -3.67
C VAL A 3 9.13 9.48 -4.92
N ARG A 4 9.47 10.13 -6.05
CA ARG A 4 9.86 9.45 -7.30
C ARG A 4 11.07 8.53 -7.10
N GLU A 5 12.14 9.04 -6.50
CA GLU A 5 13.36 8.29 -6.15
C GLU A 5 13.06 7.18 -5.14
N ALA A 6 12.25 7.49 -4.12
CA ALA A 6 11.87 6.54 -3.09
C ALA A 6 11.07 5.36 -3.66
N ARG A 7 10.12 5.65 -4.56
CA ARG A 7 9.33 4.66 -5.30
C ARG A 7 10.20 3.83 -6.23
N ALA A 8 11.14 4.46 -6.94
CA ALA A 8 12.07 3.74 -7.81
C ALA A 8 12.94 2.75 -7.01
N ARG A 9 13.42 3.15 -5.83
CA ARG A 9 14.13 2.25 -4.92
C ARG A 9 13.23 1.13 -4.39
N TYR A 10 12.02 1.46 -3.95
CA TYR A 10 11.01 0.47 -3.56
C TYR A 10 10.77 -0.56 -4.67
N PHE A 11 10.66 -0.14 -5.93
CA PHE A 11 10.52 -1.08 -7.05
C PHE A 11 11.75 -1.96 -7.24
N ALA A 12 12.96 -1.37 -7.19
CA ALA A 12 14.20 -2.11 -7.34
C ALA A 12 14.36 -3.18 -6.24
N ASP A 13 14.09 -2.81 -4.98
CA ASP A 13 14.23 -3.69 -3.80
C ASP A 13 13.24 -4.88 -3.84
N ASN A 14 12.11 -4.72 -4.54
CA ASN A 14 11.02 -5.70 -4.57
C ASN A 14 10.85 -6.40 -5.93
N GLY A 15 11.68 -6.07 -6.93
CA GLY A 15 11.57 -6.62 -8.28
C GLY A 15 10.29 -6.18 -9.01
N PHE A 16 9.76 -5.01 -8.69
CA PHE A 16 8.59 -4.43 -9.34
C PHE A 16 8.97 -3.50 -10.49
N SER A 17 7.99 -3.13 -11.30
CA SER A 17 8.14 -2.11 -12.34
C SER A 17 6.83 -1.35 -12.57
N GLU A 18 6.93 -0.11 -13.04
CA GLU A 18 5.76 0.73 -13.36
C GLU A 18 4.91 0.14 -14.49
N ALA A 19 5.50 -0.69 -15.36
CA ALA A 19 4.78 -1.41 -16.42
C ALA A 19 3.63 -2.26 -15.84
N SER A 20 3.81 -2.82 -14.64
CA SER A 20 2.82 -3.65 -13.94
C SER A 20 1.49 -2.93 -13.65
N TYR A 21 1.47 -1.60 -13.65
CA TYR A 21 0.24 -0.82 -13.45
C TYR A 21 -0.73 -0.95 -14.63
N SER A 22 -0.20 -1.19 -15.83
CA SER A 22 -0.99 -1.28 -17.06
C SER A 22 -1.36 -2.72 -17.44
N ASP A 23 -0.72 -3.72 -16.84
CA ASP A 23 -0.94 -5.14 -17.11
C ASP A 23 -2.41 -5.53 -17.04
N GLY A 24 -2.87 -6.33 -18.00
CA GLY A 24 -4.24 -6.85 -18.03
C GLY A 24 -4.51 -7.96 -17.01
N TRP A 25 -3.45 -8.58 -16.49
CA TRP A 25 -3.54 -9.73 -15.59
C TRP A 25 -2.56 -9.57 -14.43
N VAL A 26 -3.03 -9.91 -13.24
CA VAL A 26 -2.22 -9.98 -12.03
C VAL A 26 -1.70 -11.40 -11.89
N LYS A 27 -0.40 -11.56 -11.66
CA LYS A 27 0.23 -12.83 -11.35
C LYS A 27 0.76 -12.75 -9.92
N ALA A 28 0.02 -13.32 -8.98
CA ALA A 28 0.41 -13.38 -7.57
C ALA A 28 0.78 -14.81 -7.19
N LYS A 29 1.60 -14.98 -6.14
CA LYS A 29 1.86 -16.29 -5.54
C LYS A 29 1.32 -16.29 -4.11
N VAL A 30 0.37 -17.18 -3.83
CA VAL A 30 -0.07 -17.47 -2.46
C VAL A 30 0.62 -18.75 -2.04
N GLY A 31 1.78 -18.62 -1.38
CA GLY A 31 2.66 -19.74 -1.10
C GLY A 31 3.13 -20.42 -2.40
N PRO A 32 3.00 -21.76 -2.53
CA PRO A 32 3.38 -22.47 -3.76
C PRO A 32 2.37 -22.31 -4.91
N ILE A 33 1.19 -21.72 -4.66
CA ILE A 33 0.10 -21.68 -5.63
C ILE A 33 0.18 -20.37 -6.44
N PRO A 34 0.40 -20.42 -7.76
CA PRO A 34 0.27 -19.25 -8.62
C PRO A 34 -1.21 -18.92 -8.82
N ILE A 35 -1.60 -17.67 -8.54
CA ILE A 35 -2.93 -17.14 -8.79
C ILE A 35 -2.83 -16.09 -9.90
N CYS A 36 -3.60 -16.30 -10.96
CA CYS A 36 -3.74 -15.35 -12.06
C CYS A 36 -5.18 -14.86 -12.12
N PHE A 37 -5.39 -13.54 -12.10
CA PHE A 37 -6.72 -12.95 -12.21
C PHE A 37 -6.68 -11.64 -13.01
N PRO A 38 -7.79 -11.23 -13.67
CA PRO A 38 -7.81 -10.00 -14.45
C PRO A 38 -7.55 -8.78 -13.56
N ASN A 39 -6.69 -7.88 -14.04
CA ASN A 39 -6.39 -6.63 -13.35
C ASN A 39 -7.52 -5.62 -13.60
N SER A 40 -8.48 -5.56 -12.69
CA SER A 40 -9.64 -4.68 -12.81
C SER A 40 -9.23 -3.21 -12.90
N SER A 41 -10.06 -2.38 -13.55
CA SER A 41 -9.83 -0.94 -13.63
C SER A 41 -9.71 -0.29 -12.24
N SER A 42 -10.50 -0.77 -11.26
CA SER A 42 -10.39 -0.32 -9.87
C SER A 42 -9.02 -0.64 -9.26
N ARG A 43 -8.44 -1.82 -9.57
CA ARG A 43 -7.12 -2.20 -9.06
C ARG A 43 -6.03 -1.36 -9.72
N LYS A 44 -6.08 -1.18 -11.05
CA LYS A 44 -5.11 -0.33 -11.79
C LYS A 44 -5.01 1.09 -11.23
N ARG A 45 -6.13 1.66 -10.76
CA ARG A 45 -6.12 2.98 -10.09
C ARG A 45 -5.61 2.92 -8.64
N ALA A 46 -5.78 1.79 -7.95
CA ALA A 46 -5.42 1.64 -6.55
C ALA A 46 -3.93 1.37 -6.33
N ILE A 47 -3.28 0.59 -7.22
CA ILE A 47 -1.88 0.16 -7.05
C ILE A 47 -0.93 1.36 -6.93
N PRO A 48 -0.99 2.41 -7.78
CA PRO A 48 -0.05 3.52 -7.67
C PRO A 48 -0.13 4.20 -6.30
N ILE A 49 -1.35 4.36 -5.77
CA ILE A 49 -1.61 4.93 -4.44
C ILE A 49 -1.04 4.01 -3.35
N HIS A 50 -1.32 2.71 -3.44
CA HIS A 50 -0.86 1.70 -2.50
C HIS A 50 0.68 1.65 -2.39
N ASP A 51 1.38 1.71 -3.53
CA ASP A 51 2.84 1.75 -3.54
C ASP A 51 3.40 3.04 -2.90
N LEU A 52 2.71 4.18 -3.05
CA LEU A 52 3.08 5.40 -2.32
C LEU A 52 2.82 5.29 -0.81
N HIS A 53 1.79 4.56 -0.39
CA HIS A 53 1.59 4.27 1.02
C HIS A 53 2.73 3.40 1.58
N HIS A 54 3.26 2.43 0.83
CA HIS A 54 4.48 1.70 1.23
C HIS A 54 5.66 2.64 1.42
N VAL A 55 5.89 3.54 0.46
CA VAL A 55 6.96 4.55 0.54
C VAL A 55 6.81 5.45 1.78
N ALA A 56 5.58 5.91 2.07
CA ALA A 56 5.33 6.82 3.19
C ALA A 56 5.43 6.13 4.55
N THR A 57 4.76 4.98 4.69
CA THR A 57 4.64 4.24 5.97
C THR A 57 5.87 3.41 6.29
N GLY A 58 6.60 2.93 5.28
CA GLY A 58 7.75 2.05 5.44
C GLY A 58 7.40 0.58 5.70
N TYR A 59 6.12 0.18 5.62
CA TYR A 59 5.76 -1.24 5.70
C TYR A 59 6.41 -2.03 4.55
N ALA A 60 6.94 -3.21 4.88
CA ALA A 60 7.57 -4.08 3.89
C ALA A 60 6.54 -4.80 3.01
N THR A 61 6.98 -5.37 1.89
CA THR A 61 6.18 -6.20 0.95
C THR A 61 6.15 -7.68 1.38
N THR A 62 6.41 -7.95 2.65
CA THR A 62 6.30 -9.30 3.23
C THR A 62 4.84 -9.59 3.58
N TRP A 63 4.47 -10.86 3.78
CA TRP A 63 3.13 -11.21 4.26
C TRP A 63 2.67 -10.41 5.49
N THR A 64 3.57 -10.15 6.45
CA THR A 64 3.25 -9.32 7.61
C THR A 64 3.13 -7.84 7.26
N GLY A 65 4.01 -7.32 6.40
CA GLY A 65 3.98 -5.91 6.02
C GLY A 65 2.79 -5.55 5.11
N GLU A 66 2.42 -6.43 4.17
CA GLU A 66 1.17 -6.36 3.39
C GLU A 66 -0.06 -6.36 4.29
N ALA A 67 -0.03 -7.16 5.35
CA ALA A 67 -1.11 -7.16 6.32
C ALA A 67 -1.16 -5.89 7.19
N GLU A 68 -0.01 -5.32 7.53
CA GLU A 68 0.08 -4.04 8.25
C GLU A 68 -0.42 -2.88 7.37
N ILE A 69 0.06 -2.76 6.14
CA ILE A 69 -0.39 -1.68 5.23
C ILE A 69 -1.86 -1.85 4.87
N GLY A 70 -2.33 -3.07 4.62
CA GLY A 70 -3.75 -3.33 4.36
C GLY A 70 -4.61 -2.90 5.55
N ALA A 71 -4.19 -3.22 6.77
CA ALA A 71 -4.87 -2.77 7.97
C ALA A 71 -4.82 -1.24 8.15
N TRP A 72 -3.69 -0.60 7.86
CA TRP A 72 -3.55 0.86 7.89
C TRP A 72 -4.47 1.54 6.86
N GLU A 73 -4.54 1.02 5.64
CA GLU A 73 -5.41 1.53 4.57
C GLU A 73 -6.90 1.35 4.90
N ILE A 74 -7.28 0.23 5.53
CA ILE A 74 -8.64 0.01 6.06
C ILE A 74 -8.94 0.99 7.18
N GLY A 75 -7.98 1.26 8.07
CA GLY A 75 -8.11 2.23 9.16
C GLY A 75 -8.35 3.65 8.65
N GLY A 76 -7.63 4.09 7.61
CA GLY A 76 -7.78 5.41 7.00
C GLY A 76 -8.92 5.52 5.96
N GLY A 77 -9.49 4.39 5.56
CA GLY A 77 -10.58 4.28 4.59
C GLY A 77 -10.12 4.31 3.14
N CYS A 78 -10.57 3.32 2.34
CA CYS A 78 -10.18 3.17 0.94
C CYS A 78 -11.10 3.93 -0.06
N ALA A 79 -11.95 4.84 0.42
CA ALA A 79 -12.90 5.60 -0.39
C ALA A 79 -13.69 4.71 -1.40
N ASN A 80 -13.74 5.08 -2.68
CA ASN A 80 -14.42 4.34 -3.75
C ASN A 80 -13.54 3.28 -4.45
N TYR A 81 -12.36 2.96 -3.89
CA TYR A 81 -11.44 1.95 -4.43
C TYR A 81 -11.82 0.56 -3.91
N TRP A 82 -12.89 -0.02 -4.47
CA TRP A 82 -13.40 -1.33 -4.04
C TRP A 82 -12.38 -2.47 -4.12
N ALA A 83 -11.47 -2.43 -5.09
CA ALA A 83 -10.37 -3.39 -5.16
C ALA A 83 -9.43 -3.29 -3.95
N ALA A 84 -9.15 -2.07 -3.46
CA ALA A 84 -8.36 -1.86 -2.26
C ALA A 84 -9.09 -2.42 -1.02
N TRP A 85 -10.38 -2.13 -0.87
CA TRP A 85 -11.19 -2.73 0.21
C TRP A 85 -11.09 -4.27 0.23
N GLY A 86 -11.35 -4.93 -0.89
CA GLY A 86 -11.33 -6.39 -0.97
C GLY A 86 -9.96 -7.00 -0.66
N LEU A 87 -8.90 -6.47 -1.27
CA LEU A 87 -7.53 -6.97 -1.06
C LEU A 87 -7.04 -6.70 0.37
N ASN A 88 -7.31 -5.50 0.89
CA ASN A 88 -6.84 -5.10 2.21
C ASN A 88 -7.55 -5.84 3.35
N PHE A 89 -8.85 -6.15 3.21
CA PHE A 89 -9.53 -7.02 4.16
C PHE A 89 -8.94 -8.44 4.17
N GLY A 90 -8.59 -8.98 3.01
CA GLY A 90 -7.90 -10.28 2.91
C GLY A 90 -6.53 -10.25 3.61
N ALA A 91 -5.72 -9.24 3.32
CA ALA A 91 -4.40 -9.07 3.94
C ALA A 91 -4.52 -8.85 5.47
N MET A 92 -5.45 -7.99 5.90
CA MET A 92 -5.71 -7.74 7.33
C MET A 92 -6.18 -9.01 8.05
N ALA A 93 -7.08 -9.81 7.45
CA ALA A 93 -7.54 -11.06 8.04
C ALA A 93 -6.39 -12.05 8.25
N LEU A 94 -5.50 -12.18 7.27
CA LEU A 94 -4.28 -12.97 7.42
C LEU A 94 -3.36 -12.40 8.51
N GLY A 95 -3.19 -11.08 8.56
CA GLY A 95 -2.43 -10.38 9.59
C GLY A 95 -2.92 -10.64 11.01
N LEU A 96 -4.24 -10.69 11.21
CA LEU A 96 -4.84 -11.01 12.50
C LEU A 96 -4.53 -12.44 12.96
N VAL A 97 -4.14 -13.33 12.05
CA VAL A 97 -3.66 -14.69 12.36
C VAL A 97 -2.16 -14.71 12.61
N ILE A 98 -1.34 -14.12 11.72
CA ILE A 98 0.13 -14.26 11.75
C ILE A 98 0.85 -13.21 12.60
N ALA A 99 0.28 -12.02 12.76
CA ALA A 99 0.90 -10.87 13.42
C ALA A 99 -0.14 -9.91 14.07
N PRO A 100 -1.08 -10.41 14.91
CA PRO A 100 -2.27 -9.67 15.33
C PRO A 100 -1.97 -8.32 15.97
N ARG A 101 -0.97 -8.25 16.86
CA ARG A 101 -0.61 -7.01 17.56
C ARG A 101 -0.11 -5.93 16.59
N ARG A 102 0.67 -6.33 15.57
CA ARG A 102 1.21 -5.44 14.55
C ARG A 102 0.10 -4.93 13.63
N THR A 103 -0.76 -5.84 13.16
CA THR A 103 -1.93 -5.51 12.32
C THR A 103 -2.90 -4.57 13.04
N LEU A 104 -3.24 -4.82 14.31
CA LEU A 104 -4.11 -3.95 15.09
C LEU A 104 -3.49 -2.57 15.37
N ARG A 105 -2.17 -2.51 15.58
CA ARG A 105 -1.45 -1.24 15.71
C ARG A 105 -1.52 -0.44 14.41
N ALA A 106 -1.25 -1.09 13.27
CA ALA A 106 -1.30 -0.46 11.95
C ALA A 106 -2.70 0.07 11.63
N PHE A 107 -3.75 -0.70 11.93
CA PHE A 107 -5.14 -0.24 11.82
C PHE A 107 -5.41 1.01 12.66
N ARG A 108 -4.99 1.02 13.94
CA ARG A 108 -5.17 2.18 14.83
C ARG A 108 -4.43 3.42 14.32
N GLN A 109 -3.22 3.26 13.80
CA GLN A 109 -2.47 4.33 13.15
C GLN A 109 -3.21 4.84 11.92
N GLY A 110 -3.72 3.95 11.07
CA GLY A 110 -4.51 4.28 9.89
C GLY A 110 -5.69 5.20 10.19
N ARG A 111 -6.43 4.90 11.27
CA ARG A 111 -7.56 5.74 11.73
C ARG A 111 -7.17 7.16 12.17
N ALA A 112 -5.90 7.38 12.49
CA ALA A 112 -5.37 8.67 12.93
C ALA A 112 -4.62 9.42 11.82
N THR A 113 -4.62 8.88 10.59
CA THR A 113 -3.89 9.41 9.43
C THR A 113 -4.84 9.78 8.29
N ILE A 114 -4.33 10.51 7.31
CA ILE A 114 -5.02 10.80 6.04
C ILE A 114 -4.60 9.74 5.01
N ASN A 115 -5.55 9.27 4.21
CA ASN A 115 -5.33 8.25 3.19
C ASN A 115 -5.44 8.86 1.77
N LEU A 116 -4.48 8.60 0.89
CA LEU A 116 -4.48 9.12 -0.48
C LEU A 116 -5.67 8.63 -1.31
N TYR A 117 -6.33 7.52 -0.94
CA TYR A 117 -7.56 7.10 -1.61
C TYR A 117 -8.65 8.18 -1.57
N GLN A 118 -8.63 9.08 -0.58
CA GLN A 118 -9.58 10.19 -0.49
C GLN A 118 -9.30 11.29 -1.50
N SER A 119 -8.02 11.56 -1.81
CA SER A 119 -7.61 12.59 -2.78
C SER A 119 -7.37 12.05 -4.19
N GLY A 120 -7.17 10.74 -4.33
CA GLY A 120 -6.77 10.10 -5.58
C GLY A 120 -5.30 10.29 -5.94
N TRP A 121 -4.93 9.79 -7.12
CA TRP A 121 -3.60 9.95 -7.70
C TRP A 121 -3.43 11.34 -8.32
N ASP A 122 -2.26 11.94 -8.10
CA ASP A 122 -1.79 13.16 -8.73
C ASP A 122 -0.27 13.03 -8.94
N ASP A 123 0.21 13.34 -10.14
CA ASP A 123 1.64 13.25 -10.47
C ASP A 123 2.49 14.20 -9.60
N SER A 124 1.90 15.29 -9.08
CA SER A 124 2.58 16.20 -8.15
C SER A 124 3.05 15.49 -6.87
N LEU A 125 2.42 14.36 -6.50
CA LEU A 125 2.83 13.54 -5.35
C LEU A 125 4.25 12.98 -5.52
N LEU A 126 4.70 12.76 -6.75
CA LEU A 126 6.02 12.22 -7.04
C LEU A 126 7.14 13.24 -6.82
N ASP A 127 6.80 14.53 -6.89
CA ASP A 127 7.77 15.62 -6.78
C ASP A 127 7.96 16.07 -5.32
N LEU A 128 7.08 15.64 -4.41
CA LEU A 128 7.24 15.84 -2.97
C LEU A 128 8.50 15.12 -2.46
N SER A 129 9.10 15.66 -1.39
CA SER A 129 9.94 14.88 -0.51
C SER A 129 9.11 13.80 0.21
N VAL A 130 9.76 12.70 0.62
CA VAL A 130 9.07 11.67 1.40
C VAL A 130 8.52 12.21 2.72
N ASP A 131 9.19 13.19 3.33
CA ASP A 131 8.76 13.79 4.58
C ASP A 131 7.55 14.73 4.38
N GLU A 132 7.49 15.46 3.26
CA GLU A 132 6.28 16.21 2.88
C GLU A 132 5.09 15.27 2.60
N LEU A 133 5.34 14.12 1.95
CA LEU A 133 4.30 13.11 1.76
C LEU A 133 3.80 12.58 3.11
N ARG A 134 4.68 12.26 4.05
CA ARG A 134 4.30 11.83 5.40
C ARG A 134 3.52 12.89 6.16
N ALA A 135 3.96 14.16 6.08
CA ALA A 135 3.26 15.28 6.69
C ALA A 135 1.84 15.43 6.12
N ARG A 136 1.68 15.31 4.79
CA ARG A 136 0.38 15.34 4.11
C ARG A 136 -0.53 14.19 4.54
N LEU A 137 0.04 13.04 4.88
CA LEU A 137 -0.70 11.89 5.40
C LEU A 137 -0.87 11.89 6.92
N ALA A 138 -0.39 12.92 7.62
CA ALA A 138 -0.36 13.01 9.08
C ALA A 138 0.35 11.81 9.75
N ILE A 139 1.38 11.26 9.11
CA ILE A 139 2.19 10.16 9.66
C ILE A 139 3.29 10.75 10.56
N ALA A 140 3.14 10.57 11.86
CA ALA A 140 4.10 11.09 12.85
C ALA A 140 5.44 10.32 12.87
N GLU A 141 5.40 8.99 12.79
CA GLU A 141 6.59 8.15 12.68
C GLU A 141 6.35 6.99 11.69
N PRO A 142 7.30 6.71 10.77
CA PRO A 142 7.20 5.54 9.91
C PRO A 142 7.37 4.25 10.73
N ALA A 143 6.91 3.13 10.18
CA ALA A 143 7.15 1.82 10.77
C ALA A 143 8.67 1.55 10.90
N ALA A 144 9.08 1.04 12.06
CA ALA A 144 10.44 0.55 12.23
C ALA A 144 10.68 -0.61 11.25
N ARG A 145 11.74 -0.50 10.43
CA ARG A 145 12.17 -1.52 9.47
C ARG A 145 12.61 -2.80 10.17
#